data_AF-A0A535A6K0-F1
#
_entry.id   AF-A0A535A6K0-F1
#
_cell.length_a   1.000
_cell.length_b   1.000
_cell.length_c   1.000
_cell.angle_alpha   90.00
_cell.angle_beta   90.00
_cell.angle_gamma   90.00
#
_symmetry.space_group_name_H-M   'P 1'
#
loop_
_entity.id
_entity.type
_entity.pdbx_description
1 polymer ?
#
loop_
_entity_poly.entity_id
_entity_poly.type
_entity_poly.pdbx_seq_one_letter_code
_entity_poly.pdbx_strand_id
1 'polypeptide(L)'
;MHSRRNGLLARGTSAILLVIGALALVHSLGWRGARFPGFFVMPNRVVPSAALPGWSGVAEGRPLYQNILLAVDGVPIAAADDGYRRAAAHSAGEPAAYLFARADGVETRTFATRILGDGEYLAIFGAYAFTALAYLLLAAVASERSAEGELYRGLAALGWASAAFGFTAMDLYGPGVLFRLHVLSEALLWAVATHLVLAYPEDRVTGRAGVLPLVYGVGLAFAAVYEFFAYEPGAYSALHNLSQALAGIPVLVLVARLALAIDRPPRALGRAGLRRMLAGTLAGLIVPAIVLGVSGATGGRIPVNASAWVGFLFPLACLSALWQSRGHPARAA
;
A
#
# COMPACT_ATOMS: atom_id res chain seq x y z
N MET A 1 -34.85 -1.25 4.24
CA MET A 1 -34.02 -2.47 4.46
C MET A 1 -32.65 -2.42 3.78
N HIS A 2 -32.53 -2.00 2.50
CA HIS A 2 -31.24 -1.94 1.79
C HIS A 2 -30.16 -1.07 2.47
N SER A 3 -30.52 0.10 3.01
CA SER A 3 -29.58 1.00 3.72
C SER A 3 -29.00 0.37 5.00
N ARG A 4 -29.80 -0.35 5.81
CA ARG A 4 -29.32 -1.03 7.02
C ARG A 4 -28.38 -2.20 6.70
N ARG A 5 -28.65 -2.97 5.63
CA ARG A 5 -27.81 -4.09 5.20
C ARG A 5 -26.44 -3.61 4.72
N ASN A 6 -26.40 -2.51 3.97
CA ASN A 6 -25.15 -1.93 3.49
C ASN A 6 -24.30 -1.35 4.62
N GLY A 7 -24.93 -0.72 5.62
CA GLY A 7 -24.23 -0.23 6.82
C GLY A 7 -23.61 -1.37 7.65
N LEU A 8 -24.32 -2.49 7.81
CA LEU A 8 -23.79 -3.66 8.52
C LEU A 8 -22.58 -4.26 7.79
N LEU A 9 -22.65 -4.40 6.45
CA LEU A 9 -21.53 -4.89 5.64
C LEU A 9 -20.31 -3.95 5.75
N ALA A 10 -20.51 -2.64 5.66
CA ALA A 10 -19.42 -1.67 5.77
C ALA A 10 -18.70 -1.70 7.13
N ARG A 11 -19.48 -1.81 8.23
CA ARG A 11 -18.92 -1.98 9.57
C ARG A 11 -18.22 -3.32 9.73
N GLY A 12 -18.80 -4.38 9.18
CA GLY A 12 -18.20 -5.71 9.12
C GLY A 12 -16.85 -5.69 8.41
N THR A 13 -16.76 -5.11 7.20
CA THR A 13 -15.50 -4.95 6.46
C THR A 13 -14.45 -4.19 7.28
N SER A 14 -14.86 -3.08 7.91
CA SER A 14 -13.94 -2.27 8.72
C SER A 14 -13.44 -3.03 9.96
N ALA A 15 -14.32 -3.79 10.62
CA ALA A 15 -13.96 -4.64 11.76
C ALA A 15 -13.02 -5.78 11.35
N ILE A 16 -13.26 -6.43 10.22
CA ILE A 16 -12.37 -7.47 9.67
C ILE A 16 -10.98 -6.90 9.39
N LEU A 17 -10.90 -5.73 8.74
CA LEU A 17 -9.62 -5.08 8.47
C LEU A 17 -8.90 -4.64 9.75
N LEU A 18 -9.63 -4.22 10.78
CA LEU A 18 -9.04 -3.93 12.09
C LEU A 18 -8.43 -5.19 12.72
N VAL A 19 -9.11 -6.33 12.64
CA VAL A 19 -8.59 -7.63 13.12
C VAL A 19 -7.36 -8.05 12.33
N ILE A 20 -7.38 -7.91 11.01
CA ILE A 20 -6.21 -8.16 10.14
C ILE A 20 -5.04 -7.26 10.53
N GLY A 21 -5.30 -5.97 10.78
CA GLY A 21 -4.29 -5.01 11.24
C GLY A 21 -3.70 -5.39 12.59
N ALA A 22 -4.52 -5.81 13.54
CA ALA A 22 -4.07 -6.29 14.85
C ALA A 22 -3.22 -7.56 14.71
N LEU A 23 -3.63 -8.51 13.87
CA LEU A 23 -2.86 -9.73 13.59
C LEU A 23 -1.49 -9.40 12.97
N ALA A 24 -1.47 -8.55 11.94
CA ALA A 24 -0.24 -8.13 11.28
C ALA A 24 0.70 -7.38 12.24
N LEU A 25 0.15 -6.57 13.15
CA LEU A 25 0.93 -5.91 14.19
C LEU A 25 1.56 -6.94 15.14
N VAL A 26 0.79 -7.91 15.63
CA VAL A 26 1.29 -9.00 16.50
C VAL A 26 2.40 -9.78 15.81
N HIS A 27 2.22 -10.13 14.53
CA HIS A 27 3.25 -10.78 13.73
C HIS A 27 4.51 -9.92 13.62
N SER A 28 4.36 -8.63 13.32
CA SER A 28 5.50 -7.73 13.19
C SER A 28 6.30 -7.57 14.48
N LEU A 29 5.71 -7.75 15.67
CA LEU A 29 6.44 -7.63 16.94
C LEU A 29 7.62 -8.60 17.04
N GLY A 30 7.57 -9.75 16.34
CA GLY A 30 8.67 -10.70 16.26
C GLY A 30 9.94 -10.12 15.62
N TRP A 31 9.83 -8.99 14.90
CA TRP A 31 10.97 -8.29 14.32
C TRP A 31 11.76 -7.44 15.31
N ARG A 32 11.18 -7.05 16.44
CA ARG A 32 11.87 -6.18 17.41
C ARG A 32 13.02 -6.94 18.07
N GLY A 33 14.25 -6.44 17.87
CA GLY A 33 15.45 -7.12 18.36
C GLY A 33 15.82 -8.38 17.59
N ALA A 34 15.14 -8.69 16.49
CA ALA A 34 15.45 -9.85 15.66
C ALA A 34 16.78 -9.66 14.92
N ARG A 35 17.54 -10.75 14.80
CA ARG A 35 18.72 -10.81 13.92
C ARG A 35 18.28 -11.02 12.49
N PHE A 36 18.84 -10.24 11.57
CA PHE A 36 18.40 -10.23 10.16
C PHE A 36 19.52 -9.78 9.22
N PRO A 37 19.41 -10.01 7.90
CA PRO A 37 20.50 -9.79 6.95
C PRO A 37 20.70 -8.31 6.57
N GLY A 38 19.92 -7.41 7.15
CA GLY A 38 19.90 -5.98 6.78
C GLY A 38 19.04 -5.67 5.56
N PHE A 39 18.22 -6.60 5.10
CA PHE A 39 17.16 -6.42 4.11
C PHE A 39 16.03 -7.42 4.41
N PHE A 40 14.86 -7.20 3.83
CA PHE A 40 13.75 -8.14 3.95
C PHE A 40 13.63 -9.04 2.73
N VAL A 41 12.89 -10.14 2.89
CA VAL A 41 12.62 -11.15 1.89
C VAL A 41 11.15 -11.54 2.04
N MET A 42 10.37 -11.40 0.97
CA MET A 42 8.96 -11.80 0.95
C MET A 42 8.83 -13.32 0.78
N PRO A 43 7.65 -13.94 1.02
CA PRO A 43 7.49 -15.40 0.98
C PRO A 43 7.92 -16.06 -0.33
N ASN A 44 7.83 -15.33 -1.44
CA ASN A 44 8.30 -15.74 -2.76
C ASN A 44 9.81 -15.52 -2.99
N ARG A 45 10.59 -15.26 -1.93
CA ARG A 45 12.04 -14.97 -1.94
C ARG A 45 12.46 -13.67 -2.61
N VAL A 46 11.52 -12.83 -3.04
CA VAL A 46 11.84 -11.52 -3.62
C VAL A 46 12.15 -10.53 -2.50
N VAL A 47 13.23 -9.77 -2.67
CA VAL A 47 13.55 -8.64 -1.80
C VAL A 47 12.57 -7.50 -2.12
N PRO A 48 11.71 -7.09 -1.18
CA PRO A 48 10.76 -6.01 -1.40
C PRO A 48 11.49 -4.68 -1.58
N SER A 49 10.85 -3.71 -2.22
CA SER A 49 11.33 -2.33 -2.26
C SER A 49 11.14 -1.61 -0.92
N ALA A 50 11.56 -2.22 0.20
CA ALA A 50 11.47 -1.65 1.54
C ALA A 50 12.84 -1.65 2.21
N ALA A 51 13.32 -0.47 2.61
CA ALA A 51 14.57 -0.35 3.35
C ALA A 51 14.70 0.98 4.10
N LEU A 52 15.73 1.07 4.94
CA LEU A 52 16.19 2.30 5.58
C LEU A 52 17.59 2.68 5.07
N PRO A 53 18.03 3.95 5.16
CA PRO A 53 19.30 4.39 4.60
C PRO A 53 20.54 3.59 5.04
N GLY A 54 20.55 3.08 6.28
CA GLY A 54 21.67 2.30 6.82
C GLY A 54 21.61 0.79 6.56
N TRP A 55 20.67 0.32 5.73
CA TRP A 55 20.47 -1.10 5.47
C TRP A 55 21.41 -1.65 4.39
N SER A 56 21.60 -2.97 4.43
CA SER A 56 22.48 -3.69 3.52
C SER A 56 22.10 -3.42 2.06
N GLY A 57 23.10 -3.21 1.21
CA GLY A 57 22.91 -2.79 -0.17
C GLY A 57 22.56 -1.31 -0.36
N VAL A 58 21.68 -0.74 0.47
CA VAL A 58 21.34 0.71 0.40
C VAL A 58 22.53 1.57 0.82
N ALA A 59 23.17 1.23 1.94
CA ALA A 59 24.36 1.93 2.43
C ALA A 59 25.54 1.88 1.44
N GLU A 60 25.56 0.87 0.56
CA GLU A 60 26.56 0.68 -0.50
C GLU A 60 26.14 1.33 -1.84
N GLY A 61 25.01 2.03 -1.89
CA GLY A 61 24.47 2.64 -3.13
C GLY A 61 23.95 1.63 -4.16
N ARG A 62 23.81 0.36 -3.78
CA ARG A 62 23.39 -0.77 -4.63
C ARG A 62 22.23 -1.52 -3.97
N PRO A 63 21.00 -0.96 -3.93
CA PRO A 63 19.87 -1.63 -3.30
C PRO A 63 19.53 -2.96 -3.98
N LEU A 64 19.02 -3.91 -3.18
CA LEU A 64 18.73 -5.29 -3.59
C LEU A 64 17.29 -5.49 -4.10
N TYR A 65 16.52 -4.41 -4.24
CA TYR A 65 15.10 -4.48 -4.52
C TYR A 65 14.80 -5.32 -5.76
N GLN A 66 13.77 -6.15 -5.66
CA GLN A 66 13.30 -7.09 -6.68
C GLN A 66 14.31 -8.20 -7.05
N ASN A 67 15.46 -8.29 -6.38
CA ASN A 67 16.33 -9.46 -6.49
C ASN A 67 15.69 -10.67 -5.80
N ILE A 68 15.98 -11.87 -6.31
CA ILE A 68 15.50 -13.14 -5.75
C ILE A 68 16.62 -13.72 -4.89
N LEU A 69 16.38 -13.95 -3.61
CA LEU A 69 17.33 -14.64 -2.75
C LEU A 69 17.32 -16.15 -3.05
N LEU A 70 18.47 -16.68 -3.47
CA LEU A 70 18.62 -18.08 -3.85
C LEU A 70 19.32 -18.93 -2.79
N ALA A 71 20.30 -18.37 -2.09
CA ALA A 71 21.10 -19.11 -1.11
C ALA A 71 21.67 -18.18 -0.02
N VAL A 72 21.96 -18.77 1.15
CA VAL A 72 22.73 -18.16 2.24
C VAL A 72 23.90 -19.09 2.56
N ASP A 73 25.12 -18.55 2.54
CA ASP A 73 26.40 -19.24 2.70
C ASP A 73 26.54 -20.49 1.81
N GLY A 74 26.17 -20.32 0.54
CA GLY A 74 26.22 -21.39 -0.45
C GLY A 74 25.13 -22.45 -0.30
N VAL A 75 24.27 -22.38 0.72
CA VAL A 75 23.16 -23.31 0.91
C VAL A 75 21.87 -22.76 0.29
N PRO A 76 21.29 -23.44 -0.72
CA PRO A 76 20.06 -22.99 -1.36
C PRO A 76 18.89 -22.87 -0.37
N ILE A 77 18.04 -21.87 -0.59
CA ILE A 77 16.81 -21.66 0.19
C ILE A 77 15.56 -21.89 -0.66
N ALA A 78 14.59 -22.60 -0.09
CA ALA A 78 13.29 -22.84 -0.71
C ALA A 78 12.26 -21.76 -0.34
N ALA A 79 12.43 -21.10 0.81
CA ALA A 79 11.49 -20.12 1.36
C ALA A 79 12.22 -19.01 2.13
N ALA A 80 11.56 -17.87 2.30
CA ALA A 80 12.10 -16.70 3.01
C ALA A 80 12.51 -17.03 4.46
N ASP A 81 11.69 -17.78 5.19
CA ASP A 81 11.95 -18.19 6.58
C ASP A 81 13.26 -18.98 6.72
N ASP A 82 13.65 -19.75 5.70
CA ASP A 82 14.94 -20.43 5.68
C ASP A 82 16.10 -19.45 5.54
N GLY A 83 15.95 -18.45 4.68
CA GLY A 83 16.91 -17.36 4.55
C GLY A 83 17.07 -16.58 5.85
N TYR A 84 15.96 -16.22 6.51
CA TYR A 84 16.00 -15.48 7.77
C TYR A 84 16.61 -16.31 8.91
N ARG A 85 16.22 -17.57 9.06
CA ARG A 85 16.77 -18.45 10.09
C ARG A 85 18.27 -18.69 9.91
N ARG A 86 18.76 -18.81 8.67
CA ARG A 86 20.19 -18.92 8.36
C ARG A 86 20.93 -17.63 8.68
N ALA A 87 20.42 -16.48 8.23
CA ALA A 87 21.00 -15.18 8.58
C ALA A 87 21.06 -14.97 10.10
N ALA A 88 19.99 -15.36 10.82
CA ALA A 88 19.92 -15.26 12.28
C ALA A 88 20.81 -16.27 13.02
N ALA A 89 21.44 -17.24 12.35
CA ALA A 89 22.42 -18.13 12.97
C ALA A 89 23.73 -17.40 13.27
N HIS A 90 24.05 -16.36 12.50
CA HIS A 90 25.24 -15.53 12.69
C HIS A 90 25.07 -14.53 13.84
N SER A 91 26.17 -14.18 14.48
CA SER A 91 26.21 -13.12 15.48
C SER A 91 26.00 -11.74 14.85
N ALA A 92 25.50 -10.77 15.62
CA ALA A 92 25.40 -9.40 15.12
C ALA A 92 26.81 -8.87 14.74
N GLY A 93 26.93 -8.29 13.54
CA GLY A 93 28.19 -7.84 12.95
C GLY A 93 28.93 -8.92 12.13
N GLU A 94 28.58 -10.20 12.30
CA GLU A 94 29.22 -11.29 11.56
C GLU A 94 28.72 -11.33 10.10
N PRO A 95 29.62 -11.41 9.11
CA PRO A 95 29.25 -11.45 7.71
C PRO A 95 28.67 -12.80 7.31
N ALA A 96 27.64 -12.77 6.46
CA ALA A 96 27.10 -13.93 5.75
C ALA A 96 27.02 -13.64 4.25
N ALA A 97 27.19 -14.66 3.42
CA ALA A 97 27.15 -14.54 1.97
C ALA A 97 25.75 -14.87 1.43
N TYR A 98 25.21 -14.01 0.57
CA TYR A 98 23.86 -14.11 0.02
C TYR A 98 23.93 -14.19 -1.51
N LEU A 99 23.38 -15.26 -2.07
CA LEU A 99 23.29 -15.44 -3.52
C LEU A 99 21.97 -14.87 -4.03
N PHE A 100 22.03 -13.92 -4.94
CA PHE A 100 20.87 -13.30 -5.54
C PHE A 100 20.78 -13.60 -7.03
N ALA A 101 19.57 -13.79 -7.54
CA ALA A 101 19.29 -13.73 -8.98
C ALA A 101 18.58 -12.43 -9.36
N ARG A 102 18.93 -11.95 -10.54
CA ARG A 102 18.29 -10.85 -11.26
C ARG A 102 18.26 -11.18 -12.76
N ALA A 103 17.53 -10.39 -13.55
CA ALA A 103 17.40 -10.59 -15.00
C ALA A 103 18.75 -10.66 -15.76
N ASP A 104 19.80 -10.03 -15.23
CA ASP A 104 21.15 -9.96 -15.80
C ASP A 104 22.11 -11.04 -15.27
N GLY A 105 21.68 -11.88 -14.33
CA GLY A 105 22.47 -13.01 -13.85
C GLY A 105 22.35 -13.26 -12.35
N VAL A 106 23.36 -13.93 -11.81
CA VAL A 106 23.46 -14.30 -10.40
C VAL A 106 24.64 -13.56 -9.78
N GLU A 107 24.45 -12.98 -8.60
CA GLU A 107 25.47 -12.25 -7.86
C GLU A 107 25.50 -12.72 -6.40
N THR A 108 26.69 -13.01 -5.87
CA THR A 108 26.90 -13.20 -4.44
C THR A 108 27.29 -11.88 -3.79
N ARG A 109 26.61 -11.51 -2.70
CA ARG A 109 26.95 -10.33 -1.89
C ARG A 109 27.05 -10.71 -0.43
N THR A 110 28.04 -10.14 0.25
CA THR A 110 28.29 -10.41 1.67
C THR A 110 27.84 -9.23 2.50
N PHE A 111 27.03 -9.49 3.52
CA PHE A 111 26.55 -8.46 4.44
C PHE A 111 26.70 -8.91 5.89
N ALA A 112 26.99 -7.96 6.77
CA ALA A 112 26.98 -8.18 8.21
C ALA A 112 25.54 -8.40 8.70
N THR A 113 25.36 -9.41 9.55
CA THR A 113 24.09 -9.65 10.24
C THR A 113 23.80 -8.51 11.20
N ARG A 114 22.57 -8.01 11.19
CA ARG A 114 22.12 -6.86 11.98
C ARG A 114 21.08 -7.26 13.00
N ILE A 115 20.85 -6.38 13.98
CA ILE A 115 19.69 -6.44 14.86
C ILE A 115 18.75 -5.34 14.43
N LEU A 116 17.46 -5.66 14.21
CA LEU A 116 16.46 -4.65 13.93
C LEU A 116 16.12 -3.90 15.22
N GLY A 117 16.54 -2.65 15.30
CA GLY A 117 16.29 -1.80 16.46
C GLY A 117 14.84 -1.30 16.53
N ASP A 118 14.42 -0.83 17.71
CA ASP A 118 13.08 -0.27 17.92
C ASP A 118 12.77 0.95 17.03
N GLY A 119 13.77 1.79 16.77
CA GLY A 119 13.63 2.92 15.87
C GLY A 119 13.39 2.48 14.42
N GLU A 120 14.10 1.46 13.96
CA GLU A 120 13.91 0.88 12.62
C GLU A 120 12.56 0.18 12.51
N TYR A 121 12.14 -0.52 13.58
CA TYR A 121 10.81 -1.12 13.68
C TYR A 121 9.70 -0.07 13.54
N LEU A 122 9.76 1.02 14.32
CA LEU A 122 8.76 2.10 14.23
C LEU A 122 8.78 2.79 12.86
N ALA A 123 9.97 2.99 12.30
CA ALA A 123 10.17 3.61 10.99
C ALA A 123 9.53 2.82 9.83
N ILE A 124 9.51 1.49 9.93
CA ILE A 124 8.88 0.63 8.93
C ILE A 124 7.44 0.30 9.33
N PHE A 125 7.27 -0.54 10.36
CA PHE A 125 5.98 -1.10 10.73
C PHE A 125 5.06 -0.04 11.34
N GLY A 126 5.60 0.87 12.16
CA GLY A 126 4.82 1.97 12.73
C GLY A 126 4.25 2.91 11.66
N ALA A 127 5.05 3.26 10.64
CA ALA A 127 4.60 4.08 9.52
C ALA A 127 3.47 3.41 8.72
N TYR A 128 3.59 2.10 8.44
CA TYR A 128 2.53 1.32 7.78
C TYR A 128 1.27 1.23 8.64
N ALA A 129 1.40 0.89 9.93
CA ALA A 129 0.27 0.80 10.86
C ALA A 129 -0.51 2.11 10.95
N PHE A 130 0.19 3.23 11.14
CA PHE A 130 -0.43 4.55 11.28
C PHE A 130 -1.16 4.97 10.00
N THR A 131 -0.53 4.78 8.83
CA THR A 131 -1.14 5.09 7.55
C THR A 131 -2.37 4.21 7.29
N ALA A 132 -2.28 2.90 7.54
CA ALA A 132 -3.40 1.97 7.39
C ALA A 132 -4.58 2.32 8.31
N LEU A 133 -4.31 2.70 9.57
CA LEU A 133 -5.34 3.15 10.51
C LEU A 133 -6.04 4.42 10.04
N ALA A 134 -5.30 5.40 9.50
CA ALA A 134 -5.89 6.63 8.96
C ALA A 134 -6.82 6.33 7.77
N TYR A 135 -6.42 5.43 6.86
CA TYR A 135 -7.28 4.97 5.76
C TYR A 135 -8.48 4.16 6.22
N LEU A 136 -8.32 3.31 7.23
CA LEU A 136 -9.44 2.56 7.83
C LEU A 136 -10.46 3.51 8.46
N LEU A 137 -9.99 4.55 9.17
CA LEU A 137 -10.86 5.57 9.75
C LEU A 137 -11.61 6.35 8.66
N LEU A 138 -10.92 6.75 7.59
CA LEU A 138 -11.56 7.35 6.42
C LEU A 138 -12.65 6.44 5.87
N ALA A 139 -12.35 5.15 5.69
CA ALA A 139 -13.29 4.19 5.14
C ALA A 139 -14.53 4.03 6.01
N ALA A 140 -14.34 3.88 7.32
CA ALA A 140 -15.43 3.79 8.28
C ALA A 140 -16.33 5.04 8.21
N VAL A 141 -15.76 6.24 8.28
CA VAL A 141 -16.53 7.51 8.23
C VAL A 141 -17.23 7.72 6.89
N ALA A 142 -16.55 7.46 5.78
CA ALA A 142 -17.13 7.61 4.44
C ALA A 142 -18.25 6.60 4.19
N SER A 143 -18.10 5.36 4.67
CA SER A 143 -19.10 4.31 4.45
C SER A 143 -20.44 4.59 5.14
N GLU A 144 -20.44 5.24 6.32
CA GLU A 144 -21.66 5.71 6.99
C GLU A 144 -22.43 6.75 6.16
N ARG A 145 -21.73 7.42 5.23
CA ARG A 145 -22.29 8.44 4.31
C ARG A 145 -22.46 7.92 2.88
N SER A 146 -22.29 6.62 2.64
CA SER A 146 -22.37 6.02 1.30
C SER A 146 -23.71 6.24 0.58
N ALA A 147 -24.79 6.50 1.31
CA ALA A 147 -26.09 6.83 0.74
C ALA A 147 -26.17 8.26 0.17
N GLU A 148 -25.25 9.15 0.54
CA GLU A 148 -25.25 10.56 0.13
C GLU A 148 -24.63 10.78 -1.26
N GLY A 149 -23.93 9.79 -1.83
CA GLY A 149 -23.40 9.85 -3.20
C GLY A 149 -22.14 9.02 -3.42
N GLU A 150 -21.70 8.96 -4.68
CA GLU A 150 -20.57 8.13 -5.12
C GLU A 150 -19.21 8.57 -4.56
N LEU A 151 -19.03 9.86 -4.23
CA LEU A 151 -17.81 10.33 -3.55
C LEU A 151 -17.52 9.51 -2.28
N TYR A 152 -18.54 9.31 -1.44
CA TYR A 152 -18.38 8.61 -0.18
C TYR A 152 -18.10 7.12 -0.38
N ARG A 153 -18.67 6.51 -1.44
CA ARG A 153 -18.40 5.13 -1.84
C ARG A 153 -16.99 4.96 -2.38
N GLY A 154 -16.53 5.87 -3.23
CA GLY A 154 -15.15 5.90 -3.73
C GLY A 154 -14.14 6.07 -2.61
N LEU A 155 -14.38 6.99 -1.67
CA LEU A 155 -13.53 7.18 -0.48
C LEU A 155 -13.51 5.94 0.42
N ALA A 156 -14.66 5.29 0.63
CA ALA A 156 -14.73 4.06 1.41
C ALA A 156 -13.96 2.91 0.75
N ALA A 157 -14.14 2.71 -0.56
CA ALA A 157 -13.46 1.67 -1.31
C ALA A 157 -11.93 1.88 -1.34
N LEU A 158 -11.48 3.12 -1.58
CA LEU A 158 -10.06 3.47 -1.52
C LEU A 158 -9.49 3.26 -0.11
N GLY A 159 -10.23 3.68 0.92
CA GLY A 159 -9.83 3.52 2.30
C GLY A 159 -9.68 2.06 2.72
N TRP A 160 -10.64 1.19 2.40
CA TRP A 160 -10.53 -0.23 2.71
C TRP A 160 -9.37 -0.92 1.99
N ALA A 161 -9.21 -0.68 0.69
CA ALA A 161 -8.11 -1.28 -0.07
C ALA A 161 -6.74 -0.80 0.43
N SER A 162 -6.60 0.50 0.70
CA SER A 162 -5.35 1.08 1.21
C SER A 162 -5.04 0.62 2.64
N ALA A 163 -6.06 0.46 3.49
CA ALA A 163 -5.89 -0.10 4.82
C ALA A 163 -5.47 -1.58 4.76
N ALA A 164 -6.09 -2.38 3.90
CA ALA A 164 -5.70 -3.78 3.67
C ALA A 164 -4.23 -3.86 3.21
N PHE A 165 -3.85 -3.06 2.21
CA PHE A 165 -2.48 -3.00 1.70
C PHE A 165 -1.48 -2.61 2.79
N GLY A 166 -1.75 -1.52 3.52
CA GLY A 166 -0.86 -1.02 4.57
C GLY A 166 -0.73 -1.98 5.75
N PHE A 167 -1.82 -2.61 6.20
CA PHE A 167 -1.75 -3.58 7.29
C PHE A 167 -0.99 -4.85 6.90
N THR A 168 -1.32 -5.42 5.74
CA THR A 168 -0.68 -6.64 5.26
C THR A 168 0.80 -6.45 4.92
N ALA A 169 1.22 -5.21 4.58
CA ALA A 169 2.63 -4.88 4.39
C ALA A 169 3.50 -5.19 5.63
N MET A 170 2.93 -5.12 6.83
CA MET A 170 3.64 -5.42 8.08
C MET A 170 3.88 -6.92 8.29
N ASP A 171 3.11 -7.78 7.61
CA ASP A 171 3.22 -9.23 7.70
C ASP A 171 4.13 -9.83 6.62
N LEU A 172 4.38 -9.09 5.53
CA LEU A 172 5.13 -9.52 4.34
C LEU A 172 6.50 -10.14 4.63
N TYR A 173 7.16 -9.70 5.70
CA TYR A 173 8.55 -10.05 5.95
C TYR A 173 8.66 -11.30 6.84
N GLY A 174 7.54 -11.87 7.28
CA GLY A 174 7.49 -13.03 8.16
C GLY A 174 6.44 -12.78 9.24
N PRO A 175 5.49 -13.70 9.46
CA PRO A 175 5.33 -15.03 8.86
C PRO A 175 4.73 -15.06 7.44
N GLY A 176 4.33 -13.91 6.87
CA GLY A 176 3.86 -13.84 5.47
C GLY A 176 2.50 -14.50 5.20
N VAL A 177 1.70 -14.76 6.24
CA VAL A 177 0.39 -15.41 6.16
C VAL A 177 -0.61 -14.60 5.32
N LEU A 178 -0.45 -13.28 5.31
CA LEU A 178 -1.31 -12.32 4.60
C LEU A 178 -0.77 -11.94 3.22
N PHE A 179 0.27 -12.63 2.71
CA PHE A 179 0.92 -12.28 1.45
C PHE A 179 -0.04 -12.21 0.25
N ARG A 180 -0.96 -13.17 0.12
CA ARG A 180 -1.96 -13.14 -0.96
C ARG A 180 -2.90 -11.95 -0.80
N LEU A 181 -3.42 -11.71 0.41
CA LEU A 181 -4.25 -10.54 0.66
C LEU A 181 -3.50 -9.22 0.36
N HIS A 182 -2.20 -9.16 0.61
CA HIS A 182 -1.36 -8.04 0.20
C HIS A 182 -1.39 -7.85 -1.32
N VAL A 183 -1.06 -8.90 -2.08
CA VAL A 183 -1.07 -8.89 -3.55
C VAL A 183 -2.43 -8.49 -4.11
N LEU A 184 -3.52 -9.06 -3.60
CA LEU A 184 -4.88 -8.69 -3.97
C LEU A 184 -5.16 -7.21 -3.72
N SER A 185 -4.85 -6.72 -2.52
CA SER A 185 -5.11 -5.33 -2.15
C SER A 185 -4.30 -4.35 -3.01
N GLU A 186 -3.03 -4.67 -3.27
CA GLU A 186 -2.14 -3.92 -4.14
C GLU A 186 -2.70 -3.85 -5.57
N ALA A 187 -3.09 -5.00 -6.13
CA ALA A 187 -3.65 -5.10 -7.48
C ALA A 187 -4.92 -4.26 -7.68
N LEU A 188 -5.69 -4.05 -6.61
CA LEU A 188 -6.94 -3.30 -6.65
C LEU A 188 -6.79 -1.80 -6.40
N LEU A 189 -5.62 -1.31 -5.97
CA LEU A 189 -5.39 0.11 -5.64
C LEU A 189 -5.73 1.03 -6.82
N TRP A 190 -5.31 0.68 -8.04
CA TRP A 190 -5.59 1.49 -9.23
C TRP A 190 -7.09 1.52 -9.54
N ALA A 191 -7.82 0.41 -9.34
CA ALA A 191 -9.25 0.33 -9.62
C ALA A 191 -10.08 1.17 -8.64
N VAL A 192 -9.76 1.11 -7.34
CA VAL A 192 -10.45 1.92 -6.32
C VAL A 192 -10.09 3.40 -6.42
N ALA A 193 -8.86 3.74 -6.82
CA ALA A 193 -8.48 5.12 -7.09
C ALA A 193 -9.20 5.65 -8.35
N THR A 194 -9.35 4.82 -9.38
CA THR A 194 -10.14 5.14 -10.58
C THR A 194 -11.61 5.37 -10.24
N HIS A 195 -12.19 4.55 -9.36
CA HIS A 195 -13.54 4.79 -8.85
C HIS A 195 -13.63 6.18 -8.18
N LEU A 196 -12.71 6.54 -7.28
CA LEU A 196 -12.73 7.87 -6.66
C LEU A 196 -12.61 9.00 -7.69
N VAL A 197 -11.73 8.85 -8.68
CA VAL A 197 -11.62 9.81 -9.81
C VAL A 197 -12.97 9.94 -10.50
N LEU A 198 -13.61 8.84 -10.87
CA LEU A 198 -14.90 8.89 -11.58
C LEU A 198 -16.04 9.47 -10.73
N ALA A 199 -15.96 9.31 -9.41
CA ALA A 199 -16.96 9.79 -8.46
C ALA A 199 -16.81 11.28 -8.10
N TYR A 200 -15.62 11.87 -8.23
CA TYR A 200 -15.35 13.23 -7.76
C TYR A 200 -14.24 13.93 -8.57
N PRO A 201 -14.30 15.25 -8.84
CA PRO A 201 -15.25 16.27 -8.36
C PRO A 201 -16.63 16.25 -9.03
N GLU A 202 -16.73 15.69 -10.23
CA GLU A 202 -18.00 15.50 -10.94
C GLU A 202 -18.32 14.01 -10.92
N ASP A 203 -19.56 13.68 -10.58
CA ASP A 203 -20.07 12.32 -10.61
C ASP A 203 -20.27 11.86 -12.06
N ARG A 204 -19.39 10.96 -12.50
CA ARG A 204 -19.44 10.32 -13.83
C ARG A 204 -19.89 8.86 -13.76
N VAL A 205 -20.36 8.43 -12.59
CA VAL A 205 -20.78 7.06 -12.29
C VAL A 205 -22.30 6.97 -12.31
N THR A 206 -22.98 7.89 -11.64
CA THR A 206 -24.44 7.89 -11.55
C THR A 206 -25.07 7.95 -12.95
N GLY A 207 -25.95 7.00 -13.24
CA GLY A 207 -26.59 6.84 -14.56
C GLY A 207 -25.79 6.02 -15.58
N ARG A 208 -24.60 5.51 -15.24
CA ARG A 208 -23.77 4.68 -16.14
C ARG A 208 -23.45 3.31 -15.54
N ALA A 209 -24.45 2.42 -15.53
CA ALA A 209 -24.43 1.15 -14.82
C ALA A 209 -23.25 0.20 -15.15
N GLY A 210 -22.59 0.35 -16.31
CA GLY A 210 -21.46 -0.50 -16.73
C GLY A 210 -20.07 -0.01 -16.33
N VAL A 211 -19.91 1.26 -15.93
CA VAL A 211 -18.56 1.85 -15.75
C VAL A 211 -17.84 1.23 -14.55
N LEU A 212 -18.47 1.20 -13.37
CA LEU A 212 -17.85 0.60 -12.20
C LEU A 212 -17.65 -0.91 -12.32
N PRO A 213 -18.64 -1.71 -12.81
CA PRO A 213 -18.40 -3.12 -13.08
C PRO A 213 -17.23 -3.38 -14.03
N LEU A 214 -17.03 -2.54 -15.05
CA LEU A 214 -15.88 -2.65 -15.93
C LEU A 214 -14.56 -2.36 -15.20
N VAL A 215 -14.48 -1.25 -14.46
CA VAL A 215 -13.28 -0.86 -13.70
C VAL A 215 -12.89 -1.94 -12.69
N TYR A 216 -13.86 -2.41 -11.90
CA TYR A 216 -13.62 -3.46 -10.92
C TYR A 216 -13.40 -4.82 -11.58
N GLY A 217 -14.06 -5.13 -12.69
CA GLY A 217 -13.86 -6.38 -13.43
C GLY A 217 -12.45 -6.49 -13.99
N VAL A 218 -11.93 -5.42 -14.59
CA VAL A 218 -10.53 -5.37 -15.06
C VAL A 218 -9.56 -5.44 -13.87
N GLY A 219 -9.86 -4.73 -12.78
CA GLY A 219 -9.08 -4.81 -11.53
C GLY A 219 -9.00 -6.23 -10.97
N LEU A 220 -10.13 -6.93 -10.91
CA LEU A 220 -10.20 -8.31 -10.42
C LEU A 220 -9.54 -9.31 -11.38
N ALA A 221 -9.65 -9.11 -12.69
CA ALA A 221 -8.95 -9.93 -13.67
C ALA A 221 -7.43 -9.78 -13.52
N PHE A 222 -6.95 -8.54 -13.36
CA PHE A 222 -5.53 -8.28 -13.07
C PHE A 222 -5.10 -8.92 -11.74
N ALA A 223 -5.90 -8.74 -10.67
CA ALA A 223 -5.62 -9.35 -9.38
C ALA A 223 -5.57 -10.87 -9.45
N ALA A 224 -6.44 -11.52 -10.24
CA ALA A 224 -6.44 -12.96 -10.42
C ALA A 224 -5.15 -13.46 -11.10
N VAL A 225 -4.66 -12.75 -12.12
CA VAL A 225 -3.36 -13.05 -12.77
C VAL A 225 -2.23 -12.83 -11.76
N TYR A 226 -2.27 -11.74 -11.00
CA TYR A 226 -1.25 -11.44 -9.99
C TYR A 226 -1.20 -12.50 -8.89
N GLU A 227 -2.36 -12.92 -8.37
CA GLU A 227 -2.51 -14.00 -7.40
C GLU A 227 -1.99 -15.35 -7.91
N PHE A 228 -2.24 -15.66 -9.18
CA PHE A 228 -1.79 -16.91 -9.80
C PHE A 228 -0.26 -17.01 -9.82
N PHE A 229 0.41 -15.90 -10.11
CA PHE A 229 1.87 -15.82 -10.19
C PHE A 229 2.54 -15.30 -8.92
N ALA A 230 1.82 -15.17 -7.80
CA ALA A 230 2.32 -14.50 -6.60
C ALA A 230 3.62 -15.13 -6.04
N TYR A 231 3.75 -16.45 -6.15
CA TYR A 231 4.91 -17.21 -5.67
C TYR A 231 5.98 -17.48 -6.75
N GLU A 232 5.72 -17.09 -8.00
CA GLU A 232 6.68 -17.17 -9.09
C GLU A 232 7.50 -15.88 -9.14
N PRO A 233 8.76 -15.85 -8.65
CA PRO A 233 9.43 -14.60 -8.28
C PRO A 233 9.59 -13.62 -9.45
N GLY A 234 9.95 -14.13 -10.64
CA GLY A 234 10.12 -13.30 -11.83
C GLY A 234 8.80 -12.71 -12.35
N ALA A 235 7.75 -13.53 -12.39
CA ALA A 235 6.42 -13.08 -12.82
C ALA A 235 5.80 -12.11 -11.79
N TYR A 236 5.97 -12.40 -10.49
CA TYR A 236 5.59 -11.51 -9.41
C TYR A 236 6.22 -10.13 -9.56
N SER A 237 7.54 -10.03 -9.76
CA SER A 237 8.22 -8.73 -9.87
C SER A 237 7.71 -7.92 -11.07
N ALA A 238 7.41 -8.57 -12.19
CA ALA A 238 6.82 -7.92 -13.35
C ALA A 238 5.41 -7.36 -13.05
N LEU A 239 4.56 -8.16 -12.41
CA LEU A 239 3.19 -7.78 -12.04
C LEU A 239 3.17 -6.71 -10.95
N HIS A 240 4.08 -6.79 -9.98
CA HIS A 240 4.33 -5.77 -8.96
C HIS A 240 4.65 -4.42 -9.60
N ASN A 241 5.67 -4.39 -10.46
CA ASN A 241 6.09 -3.16 -11.14
C ASN A 241 4.96 -2.56 -12.00
N LEU A 242 4.18 -3.41 -12.69
CA LEU A 242 3.01 -2.98 -13.44
C LEU A 242 1.92 -2.40 -12.52
N SER A 243 1.62 -3.06 -11.41
CA SER A 243 0.63 -2.59 -10.42
C SER A 243 1.04 -1.21 -9.87
N GLN A 244 2.30 -1.05 -9.52
CA GLN A 244 2.87 0.20 -9.01
C GLN A 244 2.80 1.33 -10.05
N ALA A 245 3.11 1.03 -11.32
CA ALA A 245 2.98 2.00 -12.41
C ALA A 245 1.51 2.42 -12.64
N LEU A 246 0.58 1.46 -12.62
CA LEU A 246 -0.85 1.71 -12.81
C LEU A 246 -1.46 2.52 -11.67
N ALA A 247 -1.03 2.29 -10.43
CA ALA A 247 -1.56 2.97 -9.24
C ALA A 247 -1.34 4.50 -9.27
N GLY A 248 -0.29 4.98 -9.93
CA GLY A 248 0.00 6.42 -10.03
C GLY A 248 -0.94 7.19 -10.96
N ILE A 249 -1.46 6.55 -12.02
CA ILE A 249 -2.24 7.24 -13.07
C ILE A 249 -3.52 7.89 -12.51
N PRO A 250 -4.39 7.17 -11.76
CA PRO A 250 -5.61 7.78 -11.22
C PRO A 250 -5.32 8.90 -10.23
N VAL A 251 -4.21 8.83 -9.49
CA VAL A 251 -3.81 9.90 -8.55
C VAL A 251 -3.49 11.18 -9.29
N LEU A 252 -2.71 11.11 -10.38
CA LEU A 252 -2.40 12.29 -11.21
C LEU A 252 -3.65 12.90 -11.84
N VAL A 253 -4.55 12.05 -12.33
CA VAL A 253 -5.86 12.50 -12.86
C VAL A 253 -6.70 13.16 -11.76
N LEU A 254 -6.72 12.59 -10.54
CA LEU A 254 -7.43 13.18 -9.41
C LEU A 254 -6.91 14.58 -9.10
N VAL A 255 -5.59 14.76 -9.00
CA VAL A 255 -4.97 16.07 -8.75
C VAL A 255 -5.40 17.09 -9.79
N ALA A 256 -5.25 16.75 -11.08
CA ALA A 256 -5.63 17.64 -12.18
C ALA A 256 -7.11 18.03 -12.10
N ARG A 257 -8.00 17.06 -11.84
CA ARG A 257 -9.43 17.33 -11.73
C ARG A 257 -9.78 18.18 -10.50
N LEU A 258 -9.15 17.92 -9.34
CA LEU A 258 -9.35 18.73 -8.14
C LEU A 258 -8.89 20.18 -8.35
N ALA A 259 -7.75 20.37 -9.01
CA ALA A 259 -7.22 21.69 -9.33
C ALA A 259 -8.15 22.47 -10.29
N LEU A 260 -8.62 21.81 -11.35
CA LEU A 260 -9.57 22.40 -12.32
C LEU A 260 -10.93 22.73 -11.69
N ALA A 261 -11.31 22.07 -10.61
CA ALA A 261 -12.59 22.30 -9.93
C ALA A 261 -12.54 23.43 -8.88
N ILE A 262 -11.39 24.07 -8.63
CA ILE A 262 -11.24 25.11 -7.58
C ILE A 262 -12.20 26.28 -7.79
N ASP A 263 -12.37 26.70 -9.05
CA ASP A 263 -13.20 27.85 -9.40
C ASP A 263 -14.70 27.53 -9.32
N ARG A 264 -15.07 26.28 -9.58
CA ARG A 264 -16.45 25.77 -9.55
C ARG A 264 -16.56 24.58 -8.59
N PRO A 265 -16.50 24.85 -7.27
CA PRO A 265 -16.39 23.79 -6.28
C PRO A 265 -17.67 22.92 -6.21
N PRO A 266 -17.55 21.59 -6.14
CA PRO A 266 -18.69 20.70 -6.01
C PRO A 266 -19.48 20.94 -4.72
N ARG A 267 -20.80 20.73 -4.79
CA ARG A 267 -21.71 20.92 -3.64
C ARG A 267 -21.39 19.99 -2.46
N ALA A 268 -20.87 18.78 -2.71
CA ALA A 268 -20.63 17.77 -1.68
C ALA A 268 -19.63 18.20 -0.59
N LEU A 269 -18.54 18.86 -0.99
CA LEU A 269 -17.48 19.30 -0.05
C LEU A 269 -17.32 20.83 0.02
N GLY A 270 -17.91 21.57 -0.93
CA GLY A 270 -17.69 23.00 -1.06
C GLY A 270 -16.23 23.38 -1.35
N ARG A 271 -15.94 24.68 -1.41
CA ARG A 271 -14.61 25.19 -1.74
C ARG A 271 -13.55 24.80 -0.71
N ALA A 272 -13.88 24.92 0.58
CA ALA A 272 -12.95 24.62 1.66
C ALA A 272 -12.60 23.13 1.72
N GLY A 273 -13.61 22.23 1.60
CA GLY A 273 -13.36 20.80 1.59
C GLY A 273 -12.58 20.34 0.35
N LEU A 274 -12.87 20.92 -0.83
CA LEU A 274 -12.10 20.67 -2.06
C LEU A 274 -10.62 21.06 -1.88
N ARG A 275 -10.33 22.24 -1.32
CA ARG A 275 -8.94 22.70 -1.08
C ARG A 275 -8.19 21.77 -0.13
N ARG A 276 -8.84 21.30 0.94
CA ARG A 276 -8.23 20.33 1.86
C ARG A 276 -7.96 19.01 1.18
N MET A 277 -8.92 18.48 0.43
CA MET A 277 -8.73 17.24 -0.33
C MET A 277 -7.57 17.38 -1.32
N LEU A 278 -7.50 18.49 -2.06
CA LEU A 278 -6.37 18.78 -2.95
C LEU A 278 -5.04 18.82 -2.19
N ALA A 279 -4.95 19.57 -1.09
CA ALA A 279 -3.74 19.63 -0.27
C ALA A 279 -3.33 18.24 0.25
N GLY A 280 -4.29 17.45 0.70
CA GLY A 280 -4.09 16.07 1.12
C GLY A 280 -3.64 15.15 -0.02
N THR A 281 -4.17 15.31 -1.22
CA THR A 281 -3.72 14.56 -2.40
C THR A 281 -2.30 14.97 -2.82
N LEU A 282 -1.98 16.27 -2.82
CA LEU A 282 -0.63 16.76 -3.12
C LEU A 282 0.40 16.23 -2.11
N ALA A 283 0.11 16.33 -0.82
CA ALA A 283 1.06 15.93 0.23
C ALA A 283 1.08 14.41 0.48
N GLY A 284 -0.08 13.76 0.42
CA GLY A 284 -0.26 12.37 0.84
C GLY A 284 -0.47 11.35 -0.28
N LEU A 285 -0.63 11.77 -1.54
CA LEU A 285 -0.76 10.83 -2.67
C LEU A 285 0.22 11.09 -3.82
N ILE A 286 0.58 12.34 -4.14
CA ILE A 286 1.56 12.60 -5.22
C ILE A 286 2.92 12.02 -4.89
N VAL A 287 3.44 12.28 -3.69
CA VAL A 287 4.76 11.76 -3.29
C VAL A 287 4.77 10.22 -3.39
N PRO A 288 3.80 9.48 -2.82
CA PRO A 288 3.63 8.06 -3.09
C PRO A 288 3.55 7.72 -4.57
N ALA A 289 2.68 8.38 -5.36
CA ALA A 289 2.51 8.07 -6.78
C ALA A 289 3.80 8.23 -7.59
N ILE A 290 4.61 9.25 -7.30
CA ILE A 290 5.93 9.44 -7.92
C ILE A 290 6.88 8.31 -7.47
N VAL A 291 6.96 8.04 -6.17
CA VAL A 291 7.83 6.96 -5.64
C VAL A 291 7.48 5.62 -6.26
N LEU A 292 6.19 5.26 -6.27
CA LEU A 292 5.68 4.01 -6.83
C LEU A 292 5.88 3.95 -8.35
N GLY A 293 5.58 5.03 -9.07
CA GLY A 293 5.74 5.10 -10.52
C GLY A 293 7.20 5.01 -10.96
N VAL A 294 8.11 5.74 -10.30
CA VAL A 294 9.55 5.66 -10.58
C VAL A 294 10.11 4.31 -10.15
N SER A 295 9.69 3.77 -9.01
CA SER A 295 10.07 2.42 -8.59
C SER A 295 9.65 1.39 -9.63
N GLY A 296 8.38 1.36 -10.04
CA GLY A 296 7.88 0.45 -11.08
C GLY A 296 8.62 0.60 -12.42
N ALA A 297 8.81 1.83 -12.90
CA ALA A 297 9.50 2.11 -14.16
C ALA A 297 11.00 1.73 -14.13
N THR A 298 11.63 1.73 -12.96
CA THR A 298 13.06 1.40 -12.81
C THR A 298 13.31 -0.05 -12.39
N GLY A 299 12.26 -0.87 -12.26
CA GLY A 299 12.38 -2.24 -11.77
C GLY A 299 12.67 -2.32 -10.27
N GLY A 300 12.08 -1.41 -9.49
CA GLY A 300 12.05 -1.43 -8.03
C GLY A 300 13.12 -0.63 -7.32
N ARG A 301 13.89 0.25 -7.98
CA ARG A 301 15.15 0.84 -7.44
C ARG A 301 14.99 1.85 -6.31
N ILE A 302 13.76 2.22 -5.94
CA ILE A 302 13.47 3.20 -4.90
C ILE A 302 12.72 2.53 -3.74
N PRO A 303 13.07 2.83 -2.48
CA PRO A 303 12.31 2.36 -1.33
C PRO A 303 10.87 2.89 -1.37
N VAL A 304 9.90 2.00 -1.59
CA VAL A 304 8.47 2.33 -1.63
C VAL A 304 7.90 2.60 -0.23
N ASN A 305 8.57 2.12 0.83
CA ASN A 305 8.17 2.35 2.22
C ASN A 305 8.21 3.84 2.61
N ALA A 306 8.95 4.69 1.89
CA ALA A 306 8.88 6.14 2.05
C ALA A 306 7.45 6.69 1.86
N SER A 307 6.63 6.03 1.04
CA SER A 307 5.23 6.39 0.83
C SER A 307 4.40 6.34 2.12
N ALA A 308 4.71 5.43 3.04
CA ALA A 308 3.99 5.29 4.32
C ALA A 308 4.24 6.46 5.28
N TRP A 309 5.30 7.25 5.08
CA TRP A 309 5.62 8.41 5.92
C TRP A 309 4.75 9.63 5.64
N VAL A 310 4.11 9.67 4.47
CA VAL A 310 3.27 10.80 4.03
C VAL A 310 1.87 10.35 3.64
N GLY A 311 1.67 9.06 3.37
CA GLY A 311 0.43 8.49 2.87
C GLY A 311 -0.81 8.78 3.73
N PHE A 312 -0.62 8.94 5.05
CA PHE A 312 -1.69 9.27 5.99
C PHE A 312 -2.26 10.69 5.82
N LEU A 313 -1.55 11.61 5.15
CA LEU A 313 -2.00 13.00 5.02
C LEU A 313 -3.28 13.11 4.17
N PHE A 314 -3.44 12.27 3.16
CA PHE A 314 -4.65 12.23 2.34
C PHE A 314 -5.90 11.84 3.14
N PRO A 315 -5.96 10.69 3.84
CA PRO A 315 -7.15 10.33 4.59
C PRO A 315 -7.48 11.32 5.70
N LEU A 316 -6.48 11.90 6.38
CA LEU A 316 -6.72 12.95 7.38
C LEU A 316 -7.32 14.22 6.77
N ALA A 317 -6.83 14.65 5.61
CA ALA A 317 -7.37 15.80 4.91
C ALA A 317 -8.82 15.56 4.47
N CYS A 318 -9.13 14.37 3.92
CA CYS A 318 -10.48 13.95 3.57
C CYS A 318 -11.40 13.93 4.80
N LEU A 319 -10.97 13.31 5.91
CA LEU A 319 -11.73 13.30 7.17
C LEU A 319 -12.06 14.73 7.64
N SER A 320 -11.09 15.64 7.58
CA SER A 320 -11.30 17.04 7.95
C SER A 320 -12.32 17.74 7.03
N ALA A 321 -12.32 17.43 5.73
CA ALA A 321 -13.27 17.97 4.76
C ALA A 321 -14.69 17.42 4.99
N LEU A 322 -14.79 16.12 5.27
CA LEU A 322 -16.04 15.44 5.58
C LEU A 322 -16.67 15.94 6.88
N TRP A 323 -15.86 16.26 7.88
CA TRP A 323 -16.36 16.78 9.16
C TRP A 323 -16.96 18.19 9.01
N GLN A 324 -16.31 19.07 8.23
CA GLN A 324 -16.83 20.41 7.98
C GLN A 324 -18.16 20.39 7.21
N SER A 325 -18.35 19.47 6.26
CA SER A 325 -19.60 19.38 5.50
C SER A 325 -20.80 18.97 6.35
N ARG A 326 -20.60 18.40 7.55
CA ARG A 326 -21.68 18.14 8.53
C ARG A 326 -22.14 19.40 9.27
N GLY A 327 -21.27 20.39 9.43
CA GLY A 327 -21.54 21.58 10.26
C GLY A 327 -22.33 22.68 9.56
N HIS A 328 -22.52 22.60 8.24
CA HIS A 328 -23.29 23.56 7.45
C HIS A 328 -24.28 22.80 6.56
N PRO A 329 -25.50 22.49 7.04
CA PRO A 329 -26.56 22.07 6.14
C PRO A 329 -26.71 23.17 5.09
N ALA A 330 -26.66 22.79 3.81
CA ALA A 330 -26.93 23.69 2.71
C ALA A 330 -28.27 24.38 3.02
N ARG A 331 -28.24 25.69 3.29
CA ARG A 331 -29.47 26.47 3.31
C ARG A 331 -30.09 26.29 1.93
N ALA A 332 -31.25 25.62 1.90
CA ALA A 332 -32.07 25.56 0.70
C ALA A 332 -32.33 27.00 0.26
N ALA A 333 -31.88 27.32 -0.94
CA ALA A 333 -32.23 28.51 -1.69
C ALA A 333 -33.01 28.04 -2.92
#